data_AF-A0A0B1SFU8-F1
#
_entry.id   AF-A0A0B1SFU8-F1
#
_cell.length_a   1.000
_cell.length_b   1.000
_cell.length_c   1.000
_cell.angle_alpha   90.00
_cell.angle_beta   90.00
_cell.angle_gamma   90.00
#
_symmetry.space_group_name_H-M   'P 1'
#
loop_
_entity.id
_entity.type
_entity.pdbx_description
1 polymer ?
#
loop_
_entity_poly.entity_id
_entity_poly.type
_entity_poly.pdbx_seq_one_letter_code
_entity_poly.pdbx_strand_id
1 'polypeptide(L)'
;LCISRKCGRPPLLTLFQLCYAFVANFLRNTTFNVAWLDSSGSFRAHRLQEYLIDSADVSEDLVESMLERVAVTRVSNQLQLIEALDIVDDFFEEYCFRLLIIDNALEMFDERLLDENLTSEYL
;
A
#
# COMPACT_ATOMS: atom_id res chain seq x y z
N LEU A 1 -5.09 5.67 -26.27
CA LEU A 1 -6.15 5.19 -27.19
C LEU A 1 -5.58 4.02 -28.00
N CYS A 2 -6.39 2.96 -28.18
CA CYS A 2 -6.07 1.56 -28.59
C CYS A 2 -5.40 0.74 -27.47
N ILE A 3 -6.03 -0.19 -26.71
CA ILE A 3 -7.03 -1.27 -26.91
C ILE A 3 -6.52 -2.48 -27.69
N SER A 4 -6.41 -3.64 -27.01
CA SER A 4 -6.84 -5.00 -27.41
C SER A 4 -6.16 -6.06 -26.50
N ARG A 5 -6.75 -7.14 -25.96
CA ARG A 5 -8.10 -7.75 -25.86
C ARG A 5 -7.95 -8.94 -24.88
N LYS A 6 -8.82 -9.05 -23.86
CA LYS A 6 -9.63 -10.25 -23.50
C LYS A 6 -10.37 -10.03 -22.17
N CYS A 7 -11.70 -10.13 -22.27
CA CYS A 7 -12.70 -10.55 -21.28
C CYS A 7 -12.64 -10.05 -19.83
N GLY A 8 -13.65 -9.24 -19.49
CA GLY A 8 -14.10 -8.95 -18.13
C GLY A 8 -14.41 -7.47 -18.01
N ARG A 9 -15.67 -7.09 -17.77
CA ARG A 9 -15.91 -5.77 -17.16
C ARG A 9 -15.03 -5.76 -15.90
N PRO A 10 -14.18 -4.74 -15.66
CA PRO A 10 -13.50 -4.68 -14.38
C PRO A 10 -14.63 -4.73 -13.33
N PRO A 11 -14.58 -5.63 -12.34
CA PRO A 11 -15.42 -5.46 -11.17
C PRO A 11 -15.20 -4.02 -10.70
N LEU A 12 -16.22 -3.38 -10.12
CA LEU A 12 -16.00 -2.12 -9.41
C LEU A 12 -14.80 -2.33 -8.49
N LEU A 13 -13.63 -1.83 -8.90
CA LEU A 13 -12.40 -2.07 -8.18
C LEU A 13 -12.61 -1.35 -6.86
N THR A 14 -12.59 -2.08 -5.77
CA THR A 14 -12.58 -1.44 -4.45
C THR A 14 -11.36 -0.52 -4.40
N LEU A 15 -11.41 0.54 -3.60
CA LEU A 15 -10.27 1.47 -3.45
C LEU A 15 -8.96 0.70 -3.17
N PHE A 16 -9.06 -0.37 -2.37
CA PHE A 16 -8.00 -1.32 -2.12
C PHE A 16 -7.42 -1.97 -3.37
N GLN A 17 -8.25 -2.54 -4.23
CA GLN A 17 -7.79 -3.17 -5.47
C GLN A 17 -7.15 -2.15 -6.41
N LEU A 18 -7.65 -0.91 -6.41
CA LEU A 18 -7.03 0.18 -7.16
C LEU A 18 -5.63 0.51 -6.65
N CYS A 19 -5.42 0.56 -5.33
CA CYS A 19 -4.10 0.80 -4.75
C CYS A 19 -3.09 -0.29 -5.17
N TYR A 20 -3.47 -1.57 -5.11
CA TYR A 20 -2.60 -2.66 -5.58
C TYR A 20 -2.27 -2.55 -7.07
N ALA A 21 -3.28 -2.32 -7.92
CA ALA A 21 -3.07 -2.17 -9.36
C ALA A 21 -2.15 -0.99 -9.68
N PHE A 22 -2.32 0.14 -8.99
CA PHE A 22 -1.51 1.33 -9.16
C PHE A 22 -0.05 1.10 -8.72
N VAL A 23 0.15 0.53 -7.52
CA VAL A 23 1.48 0.19 -7.01
C VAL A 23 2.18 -0.83 -7.92
N ALA A 24 1.49 -1.88 -8.36
CA ALA A 24 2.06 -2.86 -9.30
C ALA A 24 2.48 -2.21 -10.63
N ASN A 25 1.66 -1.32 -11.18
CA ASN A 25 2.02 -0.57 -12.38
C ASN A 25 3.23 0.35 -12.14
N PHE A 26 3.28 1.04 -10.99
CA PHE A 26 4.40 1.89 -10.62
C PHE A 26 5.72 1.11 -10.50
N LEU A 27 5.70 -0.04 -9.81
CA LEU A 27 6.87 -0.90 -9.62
C LEU A 27 7.38 -1.46 -10.96
N ARG A 28 6.50 -1.80 -11.90
CA ARG A 28 6.92 -2.28 -13.22
C ARG A 28 7.61 -1.24 -14.09
N ASN A 29 7.24 0.03 -13.93
CA ASN A 29 7.65 1.11 -14.83
C ASN A 29 8.72 2.02 -14.22
N THR A 30 9.14 1.76 -12.98
CA THR A 30 10.11 2.59 -12.27
C THR A 30 11.03 1.75 -11.39
N THR A 31 12.19 2.31 -11.05
CA THR A 31 13.13 1.75 -10.07
C THR A 31 12.94 2.32 -8.66
N PHE A 32 11.93 3.19 -8.48
CA PHE A 32 11.70 3.89 -7.21
C PHE A 32 10.96 3.03 -6.20
N ASN A 33 11.10 3.40 -4.93
CA ASN A 33 10.48 2.70 -3.82
C ASN A 33 9.09 3.26 -3.50
N VAL A 34 8.28 2.43 -2.85
CA VAL A 34 6.92 2.73 -2.42
C VAL A 34 6.85 2.64 -0.90
N ALA A 35 6.34 3.69 -0.26
CA ALA A 35 5.97 3.66 1.15
C ALA A 35 4.46 3.38 1.26
N TRP A 36 4.07 2.40 2.07
CA TRP A 36 2.68 2.04 2.34
C TRP A 36 2.41 2.12 3.84
N LEU A 37 1.58 3.09 4.24
CA LEU A 37 1.11 3.25 5.61
C LEU A 37 -0.23 2.53 5.75
N ASP A 38 -0.21 1.38 6.42
CA ASP A 38 -1.34 0.47 6.58
C ASP A 38 -2.05 0.74 7.91
N SER A 39 -3.23 1.36 7.86
CA SER A 39 -3.99 1.69 9.07
C SER A 39 -4.64 0.47 9.72
N SER A 40 -5.26 -0.37 8.90
CA SER A 40 -6.14 -1.44 9.34
C SER A 40 -5.43 -2.80 9.37
N GLY A 41 -4.17 -2.86 8.96
CA GLY A 41 -3.48 -4.14 8.76
C GLY A 41 -4.05 -4.89 7.56
N SER A 42 -4.53 -4.18 6.54
CA SER A 42 -5.19 -4.73 5.35
C SER A 42 -4.18 -5.16 4.27
N PHE A 43 -2.94 -4.69 4.35
CA PHE A 43 -1.93 -4.97 3.34
C PHE A 43 -1.56 -6.45 3.33
N ARG A 44 -1.45 -7.03 2.14
CA ARG A 44 -1.13 -8.44 1.90
C ARG A 44 -0.17 -8.50 0.72
N ALA A 45 1.10 -8.80 1.00
CA ALA A 45 2.14 -8.91 -0.02
C ALA A 45 1.77 -9.90 -1.14
N HIS A 46 1.16 -11.05 -0.79
CA HIS A 46 0.70 -12.04 -1.78
C HIS A 46 -0.33 -11.46 -2.77
N ARG A 47 -1.17 -10.51 -2.33
CA ARG A 47 -2.11 -9.85 -3.25
C ARG A 47 -1.35 -8.96 -4.23
N LEU A 48 -0.39 -8.17 -3.76
CA LEU A 48 0.43 -7.37 -4.66
C LEU A 48 1.18 -8.25 -5.67
N GLN A 49 1.70 -9.39 -5.22
CA GLN A 49 2.34 -10.39 -6.07
C GLN A 49 1.41 -10.87 -7.21
N GLU A 50 0.12 -11.14 -6.95
CA GLU A 50 -0.86 -11.48 -8.00
C GLU A 50 -0.93 -10.37 -9.07
N TYR A 51 -0.94 -9.10 -8.66
CA TYR A 51 -0.95 -7.97 -9.60
C TYR A 51 0.37 -7.82 -10.36
N LEU A 52 1.49 -8.32 -9.85
CA LEU A 52 2.82 -8.27 -10.49
C LEU A 52 3.04 -9.42 -11.49
N ILE A 53 2.46 -10.58 -11.22
CA ILE A 53 2.56 -11.80 -12.05
C ILE A 53 1.59 -11.77 -13.25
N ASP A 54 0.65 -10.83 -13.31
CA ASP A 54 -0.42 -10.75 -14.32
C ASP A 54 0.03 -10.74 -15.81
N SER A 55 1.35 -10.68 -16.10
CA SER A 55 1.91 -10.95 -17.42
C SER A 55 2.77 -12.22 -17.42
N ALA A 56 2.50 -13.14 -18.36
CA ALA A 56 3.05 -14.50 -18.43
C ALA A 56 4.59 -14.65 -18.53
N ASP A 57 5.36 -13.55 -18.52
CA ASP A 57 6.80 -13.52 -18.76
C ASP A 57 7.63 -12.87 -17.62
N VAL A 58 7.04 -12.65 -16.43
CA VAL A 58 7.79 -12.09 -15.29
C VAL A 58 8.41 -13.23 -14.48
N SER A 59 9.73 -13.23 -14.31
CA SER A 59 10.42 -14.19 -13.44
C SER A 59 10.08 -13.95 -11.96
N GLU A 60 10.10 -15.01 -11.15
CA GLU A 60 9.87 -14.91 -9.71
C GLU A 60 10.88 -13.97 -9.04
N ASP A 61 12.17 -14.06 -9.41
CA ASP A 61 13.23 -13.16 -8.91
C ASP A 61 12.92 -11.68 -9.17
N LEU A 62 12.34 -11.37 -10.34
CA LEU A 62 11.97 -10.01 -10.67
C LEU A 62 10.80 -9.55 -9.80
N VAL A 63 9.81 -10.41 -9.57
CA VAL A 63 8.69 -10.10 -8.67
C VAL A 63 9.17 -9.87 -7.24
N GLU A 64 10.08 -10.71 -6.73
CA GLU A 64 10.68 -10.56 -5.40
C GLU A 64 11.41 -9.22 -5.28
N SER A 65 12.25 -8.87 -6.25
CA SER A 65 12.93 -7.56 -6.28
C SER A 65 11.96 -6.36 -6.37
N MET A 66 10.76 -6.53 -6.93
CA MET A 66 9.72 -5.50 -6.92
C MET A 66 9.04 -5.39 -5.56
N LEU A 67 8.82 -6.51 -4.86
CA LEU A 67 8.23 -6.55 -3.53
C LEU A 67 9.18 -5.94 -2.48
N GLU A 68 10.49 -6.18 -2.60
CA GLU A 68 11.51 -5.59 -1.71
C GLU A 68 11.53 -4.05 -1.72
N ARG A 69 11.00 -3.43 -2.78
CA ARG A 69 10.89 -1.97 -2.91
C ARG A 69 9.66 -1.37 -2.24
N VAL A 70 8.83 -2.19 -1.59
CA VAL A 70 7.63 -1.74 -0.88
C VAL A 70 7.89 -1.78 0.62
N ALA A 71 8.11 -0.61 1.21
CA ALA A 71 8.20 -0.45 2.65
C ALA A 71 6.79 -0.31 3.23
N VAL A 72 6.43 -1.20 4.15
CA VAL A 72 5.10 -1.22 4.77
C VAL A 72 5.22 -1.00 6.27
N THR A 73 4.48 -0.03 6.78
CA THR A 73 4.41 0.26 8.22
C THR A 73 2.96 0.33 8.65
N ARG A 74 2.66 -0.29 9.80
CA ARG A 74 1.34 -0.18 10.41
C ARG A 74 1.20 1.15 11.15
N VAL A 75 0.12 1.86 10.90
CA VAL A 75 -0.15 3.19 11.48
C VAL A 75 -1.56 3.24 12.05
N SER A 76 -1.69 3.08 13.36
CA SER A 76 -3.01 2.85 14.00
C SER A 76 -3.69 4.13 14.48
N ASN A 77 -3.00 5.28 14.50
CA ASN A 77 -3.54 6.55 14.98
C ASN A 77 -2.80 7.74 14.36
N GLN A 78 -3.35 8.95 14.58
CA GLN A 78 -2.79 10.20 14.08
C GLN A 78 -1.33 10.47 14.49
N LEU A 79 -0.91 10.09 15.71
CA LEU A 79 0.46 10.36 16.18
C LEU A 79 1.46 9.51 15.39
N GLN A 80 1.16 8.22 15.24
CA GLN A 80 1.96 7.31 14.42
C GLN A 80 1.98 7.72 12.94
N LEU A 81 0.91 8.34 12.45
CA LEU A 81 0.86 8.85 11.08
C LEU A 81 1.86 9.98 10.90
N ILE A 82 1.88 10.93 11.83
CA ILE A 82 2.82 12.07 11.80
C ILE A 82 4.25 11.54 11.86
N GLU A 83 4.56 10.65 12.83
CA GLU A 83 5.89 10.06 12.96
C GLU A 83 6.31 9.31 11.69
N ALA A 84 5.41 8.53 11.08
CA ALA A 84 5.70 7.81 9.84
C ALA A 84 5.93 8.76 8.65
N LEU A 85 5.21 9.87 8.59
CA LEU A 85 5.39 10.88 7.54
C LEU A 85 6.72 11.62 7.71
N ASP A 86 7.13 11.95 8.93
CA ASP A 86 8.43 12.56 9.22
C ASP A 86 9.57 11.63 8.79
N ILE A 87 9.47 10.32 9.07
CA ILE A 87 10.44 9.32 8.60
C ILE A 87 10.46 9.26 7.07
N VAL A 88 9.30 9.22 6.42
CA VAL A 88 9.24 9.18 4.95
C VAL A 88 9.86 10.44 4.34
N ASP A 89 9.67 11.61 4.94
CA ASP A 89 10.27 12.88 4.49
C ASP A 89 11.80 12.86 4.67
N ASP A 90 12.28 12.51 5.86
CA ASP A 90 13.71 12.45 6.21
C ASP A 90 14.50 11.52 5.27
N PHE A 91 13.91 10.39 4.89
CA PHE A 91 14.56 9.39 4.03
C PHE A 91 14.03 9.36 2.59
N PHE A 92 13.24 10.37 2.18
CA PHE A 92 12.58 10.38 0.87
C PHE A 92 13.58 10.24 -0.29
N GLU A 93 14.69 10.97 -0.21
CA GLU A 93 15.76 10.95 -1.20
C GLU A 93 16.70 9.75 -1.03
N GLU A 94 17.11 9.45 0.21
CA GLU A 94 18.06 8.36 0.50
C GLU A 94 17.53 7.00 0.04
N TYR A 95 16.26 6.71 0.35
CA TYR A 95 15.62 5.46 -0.06
C TYR A 95 14.85 5.58 -1.38
N CYS A 96 14.99 6.68 -2.13
CA CYS A 96 14.37 6.83 -3.45
C CYS A 96 12.86 6.56 -3.45
N PHE A 97 12.15 6.94 -2.38
CA PHE A 97 10.70 6.86 -2.33
C PHE A 97 10.10 7.89 -3.30
N ARG A 98 9.15 7.48 -4.14
CA ARG A 98 8.44 8.40 -5.06
C ARG A 98 6.93 8.16 -5.12
N LEU A 99 6.44 7.20 -4.34
CA LEU A 99 5.02 6.93 -4.16
C LEU A 99 4.74 6.63 -2.68
N LEU A 100 3.78 7.35 -2.12
CA LEU A 100 3.26 7.14 -0.77
C LEU A 100 1.79 6.73 -0.87
N ILE A 101 1.45 5.60 -0.27
CA ILE A 101 0.07 5.13 -0.08
C ILE A 101 -0.26 5.27 1.40
N ILE A 102 -1.34 6.01 1.71
CA ILE A 102 -1.92 6.04 3.05
C ILE A 102 -3.26 5.33 2.95
N ASP A 103 -3.30 4.11 3.45
CA ASP A 103 -4.53 3.33 3.44
C ASP A 103 -5.50 3.84 4.51
N ASN A 104 -6.76 4.00 4.10
CA ASN A 104 -7.89 4.32 4.95
C ASN A 104 -7.59 5.41 6.00
N ALA A 105 -7.04 6.54 5.53
CA ALA A 105 -6.57 7.63 6.38
C ALA A 105 -7.64 8.13 7.36
N LEU A 106 -8.92 8.04 6.99
CA LEU A 106 -10.05 8.49 7.83
C LEU A 106 -10.18 7.68 9.13
N GLU A 107 -9.88 6.38 9.12
CA GLU A 107 -9.92 5.56 10.36
C GLU A 107 -8.88 6.03 11.39
N MET A 108 -7.76 6.59 10.95
CA MET A 108 -6.70 7.09 11.85
C MET A 108 -7.13 8.33 12.66
N PHE A 109 -8.21 8.99 12.24
CA PHE A 109 -8.79 10.16 12.90
C PHE A 109 -10.15 9.88 13.55
N ASP A 110 -10.62 8.63 13.58
CA ASP A 110 -11.90 8.27 14.19
C ASP A 110 -11.76 8.17 15.72
N GLU A 111 -12.11 9.25 16.41
CA GLU A 111 -12.08 9.32 17.88
C GLU A 111 -12.98 8.28 18.56
N ARG A 112 -13.96 7.69 17.86
CA ARG A 112 -14.81 6.61 18.41
C ARG A 112 -14.04 5.32 18.67
N LEU A 113 -12.92 5.10 17.96
CA LEU A 113 -12.01 3.97 18.21
C LEU A 113 -11.10 4.21 19.43
N LEU A 114 -11.02 5.45 19.94
CA LEU A 114 -10.29 5.76 21.17
C LEU A 114 -11.10 5.36 22.42
N ASP A 115 -12.43 5.47 22.37
CA ASP A 115 -13.32 5.13 23.49
C ASP A 115 -13.44 3.62 23.76
N GLU A 116 -13.25 2.77 22.74
CA GLU A 116 -13.29 1.31 22.91
C GLU A 116 -12.07 0.77 23.69
N ASN A 117 -10.92 1.44 23.62
CA ASN A 117 -9.73 1.04 24.38
C ASN A 117 -9.77 1.51 25.85
N LEU A 118 -10.51 2.59 26.15
CA LEU A 118 -10.68 3.07 27.52
C LEU A 118 -11.72 2.27 28.31
N THR A 119 -12.56 1.48 27.65
CA THR A 119 -13.56 0.63 28.31
C THR A 119 -13.06 -0.79 28.58
N SER A 120 -11.99 -1.23 27.92
CA SER A 120 -11.38 -2.56 28.16
C SER A 120 -10.41 -2.62 29.35
N GLU A 121 -9.98 -1.49 29.91
CA GLU A 121 -9.18 -1.45 31.16
C GLU A 121 -10.06 -1.41 32.44
N TYR A 122 -11.39 -1.42 32.29
CA TYR A 122 -12.34 -1.35 33.41
C TYR A 122 -13.31 -2.56 33.50
N LEU A 123 -13.00 -3.68 32.85
CA LEU A 123 -13.68 -4.97 33.01
C LEU A 123 -12.67 -6.10 33.26
#